data_AF-A0A2K5KCH6-F1
#
_entry.id   AF-A0A2K5KCH6-F1
#
_cell.length_a   1.000
_cell.length_b   1.000
_cell.length_c   1.000
_cell.angle_alpha   90.00
_cell.angle_beta   90.00
_cell.angle_gamma   90.00
#
_symmetry.space_group_name_H-M   'P 1'
#
loop_
_entity.id
_entity.type
_entity.pdbx_description
1 polymer ?
#
loop_
_entity_poly.entity_id
_entity_poly.type
_entity_poly.pdbx_seq_one_letter_code
_entity_poly.pdbx_strand_id
1 'polypeptide(L)'
;MHTGGETSACKPSSVRLAPSFSFHAAGLQMAGQMPHSHPYSDRRQPSISDQQVSALAYSDQIQQPLTNQVMPDIVMLQRRMPQTFRDPATAPLRKLSVDLIKTYKHINEVYYAKKKRRHQQGQGDDSSHKKERKVYNDGYDDDNYDYIVKNGEKWMDRYEIDSLIGKGSFGQVVKAYDRVEQEWVAIKIIKNKKAFLNQAQIEVRLLELMNKHDTEMKYYIVHLKRHFMFRNHLCLVFEMLSYNLYDLLRNTNFRGVSLNLTRKFAQQMCTALLFLATPELSIIHCDLKPENILLCNPKRSAIKIVDFGSSCQLGQRIYQYIQSRFYRSPEVLLGMPYDLAIDMWSLGCILVEMHTGEPLFSGANEVDQMNKIVEVLGIPPAHILDQAPKARKFFEKLPDGTWNLKKTKDGKREYKPPGTRKLHNILGVETGGPGGRRAGESGHTVADYLKFKDLILRMLDYDPKTRIQPYYALQHSFFKKTADEGTNTSNSVSTSPAMEQSQSSGTTSSTSSSSGASAISCPSWLVRH
;
A
#
# COMPACT_ATOMS: atom_id res chain seq x y z
N MET A 1 13.29 65.81 -25.22
CA MET A 1 12.88 66.76 -24.16
C MET A 1 11.42 66.42 -23.83
N HIS A 2 11.19 65.69 -22.73
CA HIS A 2 10.73 66.23 -21.43
C HIS A 2 9.29 66.75 -21.53
N THR A 3 8.29 66.36 -20.73
CA THR A 3 8.16 65.71 -19.40
C THR A 3 6.66 65.33 -19.29
N GLY A 4 6.22 64.28 -18.61
CA GLY A 4 6.15 64.16 -17.15
C GLY A 4 4.78 63.57 -16.80
N GLY A 5 4.73 62.59 -15.90
CA GLY A 5 3.50 61.92 -15.48
C GLY A 5 2.83 62.60 -14.30
N GLU A 6 1.62 62.14 -13.97
CA GLU A 6 1.10 62.16 -12.60
C GLU A 6 -0.07 61.17 -12.43
N THR A 7 -0.19 60.74 -11.18
CA THR A 7 -0.84 59.54 -10.63
C THR A 7 -2.25 59.77 -10.08
N SER A 8 -3.10 58.73 -10.10
CA SER A 8 -4.20 58.51 -9.13
C SER A 8 -4.69 57.06 -9.28
N ALA A 9 -4.41 56.07 -8.42
CA ALA A 9 -4.70 55.90 -6.99
C ALA A 9 -6.20 55.71 -6.65
N CYS A 10 -6.79 54.56 -7.02
CA CYS A 10 -8.01 54.05 -6.39
C CYS A 10 -7.66 53.17 -5.17
N LYS A 11 -7.97 53.71 -3.98
CA LYS A 11 -7.92 53.01 -2.69
C LYS A 11 -9.18 52.15 -2.46
N PRO A 12 -9.11 51.16 -1.54
CA PRO A 12 -10.05 50.05 -1.43
C PRO A 12 -11.26 50.35 -0.54
N SER A 13 -12.41 49.77 -0.88
CA SER A 13 -13.61 49.76 -0.06
C SER A 13 -13.48 48.75 1.09
N SER A 14 -13.50 49.31 2.30
CA SER A 14 -13.58 48.61 3.58
C SER A 14 -14.96 47.98 3.77
N VAL A 15 -15.01 46.68 4.06
CA VAL A 15 -16.18 46.04 4.67
C VAL A 15 -15.73 45.33 5.94
N ARG A 16 -16.38 45.74 7.04
CA ARG A 16 -16.13 45.35 8.42
C ARG A 16 -16.39 43.86 8.65
N LEU A 17 -15.45 43.23 9.35
CA LEU A 17 -15.61 41.95 10.04
C LEU A 17 -16.63 42.07 11.18
N ALA A 18 -17.55 41.12 11.25
CA ALA A 18 -18.36 40.81 12.43
C ALA A 18 -18.16 39.31 12.78
N PRO A 19 -18.27 38.94 14.06
CA PRO A 19 -17.50 37.84 14.63
C PRO A 19 -18.10 36.45 14.40
N SER A 20 -17.18 35.49 14.39
CA SER A 20 -17.35 34.05 14.33
C SER A 20 -18.27 33.49 15.42
N PHE A 21 -19.33 32.80 15.00
CA PHE A 21 -20.12 31.92 15.87
C PHE A 21 -19.41 30.58 16.05
N SER A 22 -18.95 30.33 17.27
CA SER A 22 -18.42 29.05 17.73
C SER A 22 -19.59 28.12 18.07
N PHE A 23 -19.70 26.98 17.39
CA PHE A 23 -20.59 25.91 17.84
C PHE A 23 -19.88 25.08 18.91
N HIS A 24 -20.26 25.32 20.17
CA HIS A 24 -20.01 24.39 21.27
C HIS A 24 -20.81 23.11 21.06
N ALA A 25 -20.12 21.97 21.00
CA ALA A 25 -20.73 20.67 21.17
C ALA A 25 -21.05 20.48 22.67
N ALA A 26 -22.31 20.69 23.03
CA ALA A 26 -22.84 20.38 24.35
C ALA A 26 -22.80 18.87 24.60
N GLY A 27 -22.26 18.49 25.76
CA GLY A 27 -22.33 17.15 26.30
C GLY A 27 -23.76 16.82 26.71
N LEU A 28 -24.21 15.61 26.35
CA LEU A 28 -25.35 14.98 27.01
C LEU A 28 -24.82 14.19 28.20
N GLN A 29 -25.04 14.76 29.37
CA GLN A 29 -24.98 14.09 30.67
C GLN A 29 -26.43 13.66 30.98
N MET A 30 -26.68 12.35 31.03
CA MET A 30 -27.91 11.81 31.62
C MET A 30 -27.53 11.21 32.97
N ALA A 31 -28.00 11.87 34.03
CA ALA A 31 -28.00 11.34 35.38
C ALA A 31 -29.27 10.50 35.60
N GLY A 32 -29.11 9.37 36.26
CA GLY A 32 -30.18 8.57 36.84
C GLY A 32 -29.62 7.81 38.04
N GLN A 33 -29.63 8.45 39.21
CA GLN A 33 -29.43 7.80 40.50
C GLN A 33 -30.74 7.12 40.92
N MET A 34 -30.67 5.93 41.52
CA MET A 34 -31.26 5.65 42.83
C MET A 34 -30.52 4.45 43.49
N PRO A 35 -30.45 4.40 44.83
CA PRO A 35 -29.51 3.57 45.60
C PRO A 35 -30.17 2.31 46.17
N HIS A 36 -29.39 1.26 46.46
CA HIS A 36 -29.66 0.37 47.59
C HIS A 36 -28.36 -0.24 48.14
N SER A 37 -28.13 0.04 49.41
CA SER A 37 -27.25 -0.63 50.35
C SER A 37 -27.84 -1.98 50.80
N HIS A 38 -27.03 -3.04 50.88
CA HIS A 38 -26.71 -3.72 52.15
C HIS A 38 -25.65 -4.82 51.96
N PRO A 39 -24.84 -5.10 52.99
CA PRO A 39 -23.70 -6.03 52.97
C PRO A 39 -24.07 -7.41 53.53
N TYR A 40 -23.33 -8.46 53.19
CA TYR A 40 -23.14 -9.62 54.09
C TYR A 40 -21.90 -10.47 53.71
N SER A 41 -20.88 -10.32 54.55
CA SER A 41 -20.10 -11.35 55.26
C SER A 41 -19.79 -12.72 54.63
N ASP A 42 -18.48 -13.02 54.63
CA ASP A 42 -17.83 -14.26 55.12
C ASP A 42 -18.40 -15.64 54.79
N ARG A 43 -17.57 -16.48 54.14
CA ARG A 43 -17.19 -17.79 54.69
C ARG A 43 -15.99 -18.44 53.96
N ARG A 44 -14.86 -18.42 54.68
CA ARG A 44 -13.89 -19.50 54.98
C ARG A 44 -13.67 -20.63 53.94
N GLN A 45 -12.38 -20.78 53.62
CA GLN A 45 -11.69 -22.01 53.22
C GLN A 45 -11.97 -23.19 54.18
N PRO A 46 -11.62 -24.42 53.75
CA PRO A 46 -10.45 -25.02 54.39
C PRO A 46 -9.48 -25.69 53.41
N SER A 47 -8.20 -25.52 53.74
CA SER A 47 -7.04 -26.31 53.35
C SER A 47 -7.05 -27.69 54.02
N ILE A 48 -6.65 -28.76 53.31
CA ILE A 48 -5.91 -29.89 53.90
C ILE A 48 -4.87 -30.38 52.87
N SER A 49 -3.69 -30.62 53.43
CA SER A 49 -2.37 -30.95 52.88
C SER A 49 -2.16 -32.44 52.55
N ASP A 50 -1.15 -32.64 51.68
CA ASP A 50 -0.12 -33.70 51.66
C ASP A 50 -0.46 -35.17 51.95
N GLN A 51 -0.08 -36.04 51.01
CA GLN A 51 0.91 -37.08 51.31
C GLN A 51 1.54 -37.68 50.04
N GLN A 52 2.87 -37.79 50.11
CA GLN A 52 3.78 -38.49 49.20
C GLN A 52 3.57 -40.02 49.21
N VAL A 53 4.07 -40.72 48.20
CA VAL A 53 5.17 -41.72 48.27
C VAL A 53 5.10 -42.72 47.10
N SER A 54 6.14 -42.64 46.27
CA SER A 54 6.99 -43.69 45.64
C SER A 54 6.44 -44.87 44.82
N ALA A 55 6.86 -44.85 43.54
CA ALA A 55 7.64 -45.85 42.80
C ALA A 55 7.44 -47.37 43.04
N LEU A 56 7.22 -48.12 41.94
CA LEU A 56 8.19 -49.08 41.36
C LEU A 56 7.68 -49.68 40.04
N ALA A 57 8.63 -50.10 39.22
CA ALA A 57 8.51 -50.60 37.84
C ALA A 57 8.02 -52.06 37.74
N TYR A 58 7.54 -52.50 36.56
CA TYR A 58 7.97 -53.73 35.84
C TYR A 58 7.24 -53.94 34.49
N SER A 59 8.04 -54.25 33.47
CA SER A 59 7.92 -55.05 32.23
C SER A 59 6.59 -55.41 31.54
N ASP A 60 6.51 -55.04 30.25
CA ASP A 60 6.50 -55.87 29.02
C ASP A 60 5.47 -57.00 28.72
N GLN A 61 5.05 -57.01 27.43
CA GLN A 61 4.48 -58.09 26.58
C GLN A 61 2.96 -58.35 26.42
N ILE A 62 2.46 -57.91 25.25
CA ILE A 62 1.71 -58.62 24.16
C ILE A 62 0.86 -59.88 24.53
N GLN A 63 -0.47 -59.85 24.31
CA GLN A 63 -1.27 -60.53 23.24
C GLN A 63 -2.79 -60.59 23.57
N GLN A 64 -3.66 -60.51 22.54
CA GLN A 64 -5.15 -60.48 22.56
C GLN A 64 -5.80 -61.85 22.95
N PRO A 65 -7.16 -62.10 22.93
CA PRO A 65 -8.36 -61.25 22.69
C PRO A 65 -9.59 -61.46 23.63
N LEU A 66 -10.58 -60.56 23.51
CA LEU A 66 -12.05 -60.70 23.70
C LEU A 66 -12.62 -61.25 25.04
N THR A 67 -13.34 -60.40 25.79
CA THR A 67 -14.81 -60.52 26.03
C THR A 67 -15.35 -59.34 26.87
N ASN A 68 -16.55 -58.88 26.50
CA ASN A 68 -17.28 -57.75 27.06
C ASN A 68 -17.66 -57.92 28.53
N GLN A 69 -17.39 -56.91 29.36
CA GLN A 69 -18.31 -56.48 30.42
C GLN A 69 -18.37 -54.95 30.47
N VAL A 70 -19.57 -54.42 30.26
CA VAL A 70 -19.90 -53.00 30.22
C VAL A 70 -20.26 -52.54 31.64
N MET A 71 -19.64 -51.47 32.14
CA MET A 71 -20.18 -50.63 33.22
C MET A 71 -20.42 -49.20 32.71
N PRO A 72 -21.46 -48.50 33.20
CA PRO A 72 -22.14 -47.45 32.46
C PRO A 72 -21.77 -46.05 32.99
N ASP A 73 -20.64 -45.48 32.55
CA ASP A 73 -20.32 -44.07 32.86
C ASP A 73 -19.75 -43.27 31.68
N ILE A 74 -19.96 -43.74 30.44
CA ILE A 74 -19.65 -43.01 29.19
C ILE A 74 -20.89 -42.31 28.58
N VAL A 75 -22.06 -42.39 29.23
CA VAL A 75 -23.32 -41.91 28.63
C VAL A 75 -23.51 -40.38 28.74
N MET A 76 -22.71 -39.66 29.53
CA MET A 76 -22.84 -38.21 29.70
C MET A 76 -21.90 -37.36 28.81
N LEU A 77 -20.87 -37.93 28.17
CA LEU A 77 -19.88 -37.19 27.36
C LEU A 77 -20.05 -37.32 25.83
N GLN A 78 -21.03 -38.10 25.34
CA GLN A 78 -21.30 -38.24 23.89
C GLN A 78 -22.49 -37.40 23.36
N ARG A 79 -23.16 -36.59 24.19
CA ARG A 79 -24.36 -35.84 23.75
C ARG A 79 -24.11 -34.50 23.03
N ARG A 80 -22.91 -34.24 22.52
CA ARG A 80 -22.63 -33.08 21.63
C ARG A 80 -21.76 -33.39 20.41
N MET A 81 -21.79 -34.63 19.89
CA MET A 81 -21.30 -34.92 18.54
C MET A 81 -22.45 -35.46 17.67
N PRO A 82 -22.68 -34.90 16.46
CA PRO A 82 -23.65 -35.46 15.51
C PRO A 82 -23.27 -36.91 15.17
N GLN A 83 -24.17 -37.86 15.44
CA GLN A 83 -24.02 -39.30 15.13
C GLN A 83 -24.21 -39.63 13.63
N THR A 84 -24.13 -38.64 12.75
CA THR A 84 -24.08 -38.85 11.31
C THR A 84 -22.76 -38.29 10.80
N PHE A 85 -21.77 -39.16 10.64
CA PHE A 85 -20.66 -38.84 9.74
C PHE A 85 -21.27 -38.53 8.37
N ARG A 86 -20.96 -37.35 7.83
CA ARG A 86 -21.30 -37.05 6.43
C ARG A 86 -20.69 -38.15 5.57
N ASP A 87 -21.50 -38.71 4.68
CA ASP A 87 -21.06 -39.72 3.71
C ASP A 87 -19.70 -39.27 3.11
N PRO A 88 -18.63 -40.07 3.26
CA PRO A 88 -17.31 -39.75 2.71
C PRO A 88 -17.34 -39.43 1.21
N ALA A 89 -18.29 -39.98 0.46
CA ALA A 89 -18.50 -39.67 -0.96
C ALA A 89 -18.99 -38.24 -1.21
N THR A 90 -19.57 -37.58 -0.20
CA THR A 90 -20.07 -36.20 -0.27
C THR A 90 -19.12 -35.17 0.32
N ALA A 91 -17.98 -35.60 0.86
CA ALA A 91 -16.99 -34.73 1.49
C ALA A 91 -16.50 -33.65 0.51
N PRO A 92 -16.47 -32.36 0.92
CA PRO A 92 -16.04 -31.26 0.05
C PRO A 92 -14.65 -31.50 -0.55
N LEU A 93 -13.74 -32.06 0.25
CA LEU A 93 -12.38 -32.38 -0.17
C LEU A 93 -12.38 -33.41 -1.32
N ARG A 94 -13.28 -34.41 -1.29
CA ARG A 94 -13.37 -35.46 -2.32
C ARG A 94 -14.06 -34.95 -3.59
N LYS A 95 -15.10 -34.13 -3.45
CA LYS A 95 -15.75 -33.42 -4.57
C LYS A 95 -14.79 -32.49 -5.32
N LEU A 96 -13.82 -31.90 -4.60
CA LEU A 96 -12.82 -30.98 -5.15
C LEU A 96 -11.51 -31.66 -5.58
N SER A 97 -11.36 -32.97 -5.38
CA SER A 97 -10.14 -33.72 -5.76
C SER A 97 -10.46 -34.91 -6.68
N VAL A 98 -11.19 -35.91 -6.18
CA VAL A 98 -11.45 -37.17 -6.90
C VAL A 98 -12.63 -37.04 -7.88
N ASP A 99 -13.72 -36.40 -7.46
CA ASP A 99 -14.95 -36.29 -8.26
C ASP A 99 -15.02 -34.97 -9.04
N LEU A 100 -13.89 -34.28 -9.24
CA LEU A 100 -13.82 -32.91 -9.76
C LEU A 100 -14.60 -32.70 -11.07
N ILE A 101 -14.50 -33.64 -12.01
CA ILE A 101 -15.21 -33.58 -13.30
C ILE A 101 -16.73 -33.72 -13.11
N LYS A 102 -17.18 -34.62 -12.22
CA LYS A 102 -18.60 -34.78 -11.89
C LYS A 102 -19.13 -33.56 -11.14
N THR A 103 -18.34 -33.01 -10.22
CA THR A 103 -18.65 -31.76 -9.50
C THR A 103 -18.79 -30.60 -10.47
N TYR A 104 -17.89 -30.47 -11.44
CA TYR A 104 -17.95 -29.42 -12.47
C TYR A 104 -19.19 -29.56 -13.37
N LYS A 105 -19.49 -30.79 -13.83
CA LYS A 105 -20.71 -31.06 -14.62
C LYS A 105 -21.99 -30.75 -13.85
N HIS A 106 -22.08 -31.14 -12.58
CA HIS A 106 -23.24 -30.86 -11.74
C HIS A 106 -23.40 -29.36 -11.44
N ILE A 107 -22.31 -28.65 -11.14
CA ILE A 107 -22.34 -27.20 -10.95
C ILE A 107 -22.80 -26.50 -12.23
N ASN A 108 -22.30 -26.93 -13.40
CA ASN A 108 -22.72 -26.38 -14.68
C ASN A 108 -24.20 -26.68 -14.96
N GLU A 109 -24.68 -27.91 -14.73
CA GLU A 109 -26.09 -28.24 -14.87
C GLU A 109 -26.97 -27.39 -13.95
N VAL A 110 -26.61 -27.24 -12.67
CA VAL A 110 -27.35 -26.40 -11.72
C VAL A 110 -27.30 -24.93 -12.14
N TYR A 111 -26.15 -24.44 -12.63
CA TYR A 111 -25.99 -23.08 -13.12
C TYR A 111 -26.87 -22.82 -14.36
N TYR A 112 -26.85 -23.70 -15.35
CA TYR A 112 -27.65 -23.58 -16.56
C TYR A 112 -29.13 -23.85 -16.31
N ALA A 113 -29.51 -24.75 -15.40
CA ALA A 113 -30.88 -24.96 -14.97
C ALA A 113 -31.43 -23.74 -14.22
N LYS A 114 -30.63 -23.10 -13.35
CA LYS A 114 -30.99 -21.85 -12.66
C LYS A 114 -31.07 -20.67 -13.64
N LYS A 115 -30.20 -20.63 -14.66
CA LYS A 115 -30.27 -19.67 -15.77
C LYS A 115 -31.52 -19.86 -16.63
N LYS A 116 -31.90 -21.12 -16.93
CA LYS A 116 -33.12 -21.48 -17.67
C LYS A 116 -34.39 -21.14 -16.88
N ARG A 117 -34.42 -21.39 -15.56
CA ARG A 117 -35.51 -20.96 -14.67
C ARG A 117 -35.65 -19.44 -14.60
N ARG A 118 -34.53 -18.68 -14.59
CA ARG A 118 -34.55 -17.20 -14.67
C ARG A 118 -35.03 -16.67 -16.02
N HIS A 119 -34.75 -17.39 -17.11
CA HIS A 119 -35.29 -17.06 -18.43
C HIS A 119 -36.79 -17.39 -18.55
N GLN A 120 -37.25 -18.49 -17.94
CA GLN A 120 -38.65 -18.88 -17.92
C GLN A 120 -39.50 -18.03 -16.94
N GLN A 121 -38.93 -17.52 -15.85
CA GLN A 121 -39.56 -16.51 -14.97
C GLN A 121 -39.57 -15.09 -15.56
N GLY A 122 -38.99 -14.87 -16.75
CA GLY A 122 -39.00 -13.58 -17.45
C GLY A 122 -40.15 -13.40 -18.44
N GLN A 123 -41.01 -14.40 -18.63
CA GLN A 123 -42.17 -14.35 -19.52
C GLN A 123 -43.36 -15.02 -18.84
N GLY A 124 -44.15 -14.26 -18.08
CA GLY A 124 -45.37 -14.76 -17.46
C GLY A 124 -45.90 -13.87 -16.34
N ASP A 125 -46.74 -12.93 -16.76
CA ASP A 125 -47.73 -12.15 -16.00
C ASP A 125 -47.33 -10.99 -15.07
N ASP A 126 -48.14 -9.95 -15.23
CA ASP A 126 -47.95 -8.54 -14.92
C ASP A 126 -48.56 -8.15 -13.56
N SER A 127 -48.24 -6.93 -13.11
CA SER A 127 -48.89 -6.17 -12.01
C SER A 127 -48.55 -6.52 -10.54
N SER A 128 -47.40 -6.01 -10.06
CA SER A 128 -47.30 -5.35 -8.74
C SER A 128 -45.90 -4.77 -8.51
N HIS A 129 -45.80 -3.44 -8.44
CA HIS A 129 -44.62 -2.64 -8.11
C HIS A 129 -43.39 -2.81 -9.01
N LYS A 130 -43.44 -2.24 -10.23
CA LYS A 130 -42.23 -1.71 -10.87
C LYS A 130 -41.61 -0.70 -9.90
N LYS A 131 -40.59 -1.11 -9.13
CA LYS A 131 -39.68 -0.15 -8.50
C LYS A 131 -39.14 0.71 -9.65
N GLU A 132 -39.61 1.95 -9.75
CA GLU A 132 -39.00 2.94 -10.64
C GLU A 132 -37.49 2.85 -10.42
N ARG A 133 -36.76 2.52 -11.48
CA ARG A 133 -35.30 2.53 -11.44
C ARG A 133 -34.92 3.97 -11.17
N LYS A 134 -34.53 4.26 -9.93
CA LYS A 134 -34.09 5.58 -9.52
C LYS A 134 -33.00 6.03 -10.50
N VAL A 135 -33.28 7.08 -11.25
CA VAL A 135 -32.37 7.66 -12.22
C VAL A 135 -31.40 8.55 -11.45
N TYR A 136 -30.10 8.35 -11.68
CA TYR A 136 -29.03 9.14 -11.06
C TYR A 136 -28.34 9.95 -12.13
N ASN A 137 -28.16 11.27 -11.90
CA ASN A 137 -27.51 12.19 -12.84
C ASN A 137 -28.02 12.02 -14.29
N ASP A 138 -29.34 12.13 -14.48
CA ASP A 138 -30.00 11.98 -15.79
C ASP A 138 -29.72 10.65 -16.51
N GLY A 139 -29.31 9.61 -15.76
CA GLY A 139 -29.01 8.28 -16.29
C GLY A 139 -27.54 8.08 -16.67
N TYR A 140 -26.68 9.04 -16.39
CA TYR A 140 -25.23 8.92 -16.59
C TYR A 140 -24.52 8.18 -15.46
N ASP A 141 -25.10 8.17 -14.25
CA ASP A 141 -24.46 7.62 -13.06
C ASP A 141 -25.14 6.32 -12.59
N ASP A 142 -24.36 5.46 -11.95
CA ASP A 142 -24.88 4.36 -11.15
C ASP A 142 -25.25 4.80 -9.72
N ASP A 143 -25.74 3.87 -8.89
CA ASP A 143 -26.10 4.13 -7.50
C ASP A 143 -24.90 4.33 -6.56
N ASN A 144 -23.67 4.17 -7.07
CA ASN A 144 -22.40 4.33 -6.38
C ASN A 144 -21.69 5.66 -6.74
N TYR A 145 -22.41 6.58 -7.39
CA TYR A 145 -21.93 7.89 -7.86
C TYR A 145 -20.84 7.78 -8.94
N ASP A 146 -20.69 6.61 -9.55
CA ASP A 146 -19.74 6.31 -10.61
C ASP A 146 -20.38 6.62 -11.96
N TYR A 147 -19.61 7.20 -12.88
CA TYR A 147 -20.05 7.37 -14.27
C TYR A 147 -20.20 6.00 -14.97
N ILE A 148 -21.29 5.80 -15.71
CA ILE A 148 -21.52 4.58 -16.50
C ILE A 148 -20.69 4.65 -17.80
N VAL A 149 -19.48 4.08 -17.75
CA VAL A 149 -18.52 4.07 -18.88
C VAL A 149 -19.11 3.34 -20.10
N LYS A 150 -18.97 3.96 -21.28
CA LYS A 150 -19.40 3.41 -22.57
C LYS A 150 -18.22 3.39 -23.55
N ASN A 151 -17.85 2.21 -24.03
CA ASN A 151 -16.80 2.05 -25.03
C ASN A 151 -17.19 2.74 -26.35
N GLY A 152 -16.26 3.48 -26.95
CA GLY A 152 -16.45 4.26 -28.17
C GLY A 152 -17.16 5.61 -27.97
N GLU A 153 -17.52 5.99 -26.73
CA GLU A 153 -18.14 7.28 -26.45
C GLU A 153 -17.16 8.43 -26.73
N LYS A 154 -17.65 9.48 -27.38
CA LYS A 154 -16.87 10.69 -27.68
C LYS A 154 -17.25 11.80 -26.71
N TRP A 155 -16.26 12.38 -26.04
CA TRP A 155 -16.44 13.49 -25.09
C TRP A 155 -15.84 14.77 -25.68
N MET A 156 -16.64 15.83 -25.68
CA MET A 156 -16.22 17.19 -26.06
C MET A 156 -15.53 17.24 -27.44
N ASP A 157 -15.95 16.36 -28.37
CA ASP A 157 -15.33 16.13 -29.68
C ASP A 157 -13.81 15.92 -29.68
N ARG A 158 -13.24 15.56 -28.51
CA ARG A 158 -11.80 15.43 -28.28
C ARG A 158 -11.39 14.04 -27.83
N TYR A 159 -12.04 13.51 -26.80
CA TYR A 159 -11.65 12.23 -26.19
C TYR A 159 -12.54 11.10 -26.68
N GLU A 160 -11.95 10.01 -27.15
CA GLU A 160 -12.68 8.78 -27.46
C GLU A 160 -12.37 7.72 -26.40
N ILE A 161 -13.40 7.30 -25.67
CA ILE A 161 -13.26 6.36 -24.56
C ILE A 161 -13.07 4.94 -25.10
N ASP A 162 -11.96 4.31 -24.77
CA ASP A 162 -11.64 2.95 -25.22
C ASP A 162 -12.14 1.90 -24.22
N SER A 163 -11.63 1.94 -23.00
CA SER A 163 -11.87 0.90 -22.01
C SER A 163 -11.62 1.37 -20.57
N LEU A 164 -12.28 0.71 -19.60
CA LEU A 164 -12.00 0.88 -18.17
C LEU A 164 -10.70 0.13 -17.83
N ILE A 165 -9.71 0.83 -17.26
CA ILE A 165 -8.40 0.28 -16.92
C ILE A 165 -8.12 0.26 -15.41
N GLY A 166 -8.89 1.00 -14.61
CA GLY A 166 -8.77 1.00 -13.15
C GLY A 166 -10.06 1.44 -12.47
N LYS A 167 -10.28 0.98 -11.23
CA LYS A 167 -11.39 1.41 -10.38
C LYS A 167 -10.93 1.44 -8.93
N GLY A 168 -11.35 2.47 -8.19
CA GLY A 168 -10.98 2.68 -6.79
C GLY A 168 -12.07 3.40 -5.99
N SER A 169 -11.75 3.79 -4.76
CA SER A 169 -12.66 4.58 -3.92
C SER A 169 -13.01 5.93 -4.55
N PHE A 170 -12.04 6.54 -5.25
CA PHE A 170 -12.18 7.83 -5.93
C PHE A 170 -13.15 7.79 -7.12
N GLY A 171 -13.37 6.63 -7.74
CA GLY A 171 -14.10 6.48 -8.99
C GLY A 171 -13.40 5.53 -9.96
N GLN A 172 -13.26 5.94 -11.22
CA GLN A 172 -12.80 5.10 -12.32
C GLN A 172 -11.65 5.74 -13.09
N VAL A 173 -10.83 4.92 -13.74
CA VAL A 173 -9.80 5.36 -14.68
C VAL A 173 -10.03 4.66 -16.01
N VAL A 174 -10.20 5.42 -17.07
CA VAL A 174 -10.40 4.91 -18.42
C VAL A 174 -9.21 5.23 -19.30
N LYS A 175 -8.91 4.31 -20.22
CA LYS A 175 -8.05 4.60 -21.37
C LYS A 175 -8.88 5.35 -22.41
N ALA A 176 -8.35 6.45 -22.91
CA ALA A 176 -8.99 7.24 -23.95
C ALA A 176 -7.96 7.74 -24.96
N TYR A 177 -8.40 8.00 -26.20
CA TYR A 177 -7.56 8.63 -27.21
C TYR A 177 -7.86 10.14 -27.27
N ASP A 178 -6.85 10.98 -27.04
CA ASP A 178 -6.95 12.44 -27.22
C ASP A 178 -6.71 12.77 -28.69
N ARG A 179 -7.78 13.13 -29.42
CA ARG A 179 -7.74 13.41 -30.86
C ARG A 179 -7.00 14.70 -31.21
N VAL A 180 -6.87 15.62 -30.26
CA VAL A 180 -6.19 16.91 -30.48
C VAL A 180 -4.68 16.74 -30.36
N GLU A 181 -4.21 16.06 -29.31
CA GLU A 181 -2.77 15.80 -29.09
C GLU A 181 -2.27 14.52 -29.80
N GLN A 182 -3.19 13.74 -30.37
CA GLN A 182 -2.93 12.47 -31.06
C GLN A 182 -2.18 11.44 -30.20
N GLU A 183 -2.60 11.28 -28.94
CA GLU A 183 -1.97 10.36 -27.99
C GLU A 183 -2.99 9.60 -27.14
N TRP A 184 -2.56 8.45 -26.60
CA TRP A 184 -3.33 7.74 -25.58
C TRP A 184 -3.15 8.38 -24.21
N VAL A 185 -4.27 8.59 -23.51
CA VAL A 185 -4.32 9.21 -22.17
C VAL A 185 -5.10 8.34 -21.19
N ALA A 186 -4.78 8.49 -19.91
CA ALA A 186 -5.58 7.95 -18.81
C ALA A 186 -6.48 9.06 -18.27
N ILE A 187 -7.80 8.85 -18.21
CA ILE A 187 -8.75 9.81 -17.64
C ILE A 187 -9.29 9.25 -16.34
N LYS A 188 -8.94 9.88 -15.21
CA LYS A 188 -9.48 9.58 -13.87
C LYS A 188 -10.80 10.34 -13.73
N ILE A 189 -11.91 9.60 -13.73
CA ILE A 189 -13.28 10.09 -13.57
C ILE A 189 -13.64 10.00 -12.09
N ILE A 190 -13.71 11.14 -11.43
CA ILE A 190 -14.02 11.24 -10.00
C ILE A 190 -15.52 11.07 -9.79
N LYS A 191 -15.91 10.35 -8.75
CA LYS A 191 -17.31 10.18 -8.37
C LYS A 191 -18.06 11.51 -8.24
N ASN A 192 -19.31 11.53 -8.69
CA ASN A 192 -20.21 12.67 -8.59
C ASN A 192 -20.78 12.80 -7.16
N LYS A 193 -19.91 13.17 -6.22
CA LYS A 193 -20.26 13.43 -4.82
C LYS A 193 -19.26 14.41 -4.21
N LYS A 194 -19.79 15.42 -3.52
CA LYS A 194 -19.03 16.58 -3.00
C LYS A 194 -17.75 16.21 -2.24
N ALA A 195 -17.78 15.17 -1.41
CA ALA A 195 -16.59 14.74 -0.66
C ALA A 195 -15.45 14.28 -1.58
N PHE A 196 -15.74 13.48 -2.61
CA PHE A 196 -14.75 13.02 -3.58
C PHE A 196 -14.27 14.15 -4.49
N LEU A 197 -15.18 15.06 -4.88
CA LEU A 197 -14.82 16.26 -5.63
C LEU A 197 -13.81 17.14 -4.87
N ASN A 198 -14.10 17.46 -3.61
CA ASN A 198 -13.21 18.28 -2.79
C ASN A 198 -11.83 17.61 -2.60
N GLN A 199 -11.82 16.29 -2.42
CA GLN A 199 -10.57 15.53 -2.32
C GLN A 199 -9.76 15.59 -3.63
N ALA A 200 -10.43 15.42 -4.78
CA ALA A 200 -9.78 15.50 -6.07
C ALA A 200 -9.31 16.92 -6.43
N GLN A 201 -9.96 17.97 -5.93
CA GLN A 201 -9.46 19.35 -6.07
C GLN A 201 -8.14 19.58 -5.33
N ILE A 202 -7.95 18.93 -4.18
CA ILE A 202 -6.65 18.92 -3.49
C ILE A 202 -5.62 18.19 -4.35
N GLU A 203 -5.97 17.03 -4.91
CA GLU A 203 -5.09 16.28 -5.82
C GLU A 203 -4.66 17.12 -7.03
N VAL A 204 -5.59 17.79 -7.72
CA VAL A 204 -5.29 18.70 -8.85
C VAL A 204 -4.30 19.77 -8.42
N ARG A 205 -4.58 20.48 -7.32
CA ARG A 205 -3.71 21.57 -6.82
C ARG A 205 -2.29 21.09 -6.54
N LEU A 206 -2.14 19.93 -5.91
CA LEU A 206 -0.82 19.37 -5.59
C LEU A 206 -0.08 18.90 -6.84
N LEU A 207 -0.78 18.26 -7.78
CA LEU A 207 -0.19 17.82 -9.05
C LEU A 207 0.27 19.00 -9.90
N GLU A 208 -0.54 20.04 -10.04
CA GLU A 208 -0.14 21.26 -10.76
C GLU A 208 1.10 21.91 -10.13
N LEU A 209 1.16 21.96 -8.79
CA LEU A 209 2.32 22.47 -8.06
C LEU A 209 3.57 21.61 -8.32
N MET A 210 3.46 20.28 -8.23
CA MET A 210 4.58 19.37 -8.48
C MET A 210 5.03 19.43 -9.95
N ASN A 211 4.12 19.37 -10.92
CA ASN A 211 4.46 19.39 -12.34
C ASN A 211 5.06 20.75 -12.76
N LYS A 212 4.69 21.86 -12.11
CA LYS A 212 5.34 23.16 -12.29
C LYS A 212 6.82 23.14 -11.86
N HIS A 213 7.15 22.40 -10.80
CA HIS A 213 8.53 22.25 -10.30
C HIS A 213 9.30 21.07 -10.95
N ASP A 214 8.65 20.30 -11.83
CA ASP A 214 9.23 19.16 -12.57
C ASP A 214 8.80 19.15 -14.05
N THR A 215 9.11 20.22 -14.78
CA THR A 215 8.74 20.33 -16.21
C THR A 215 9.44 19.30 -17.10
N GLU A 216 10.57 18.75 -16.64
CA GLU A 216 11.34 17.70 -17.34
C GLU A 216 10.86 16.28 -16.99
N MET A 217 9.88 16.13 -16.09
CA MET A 217 9.28 14.85 -15.66
C MET A 217 10.28 13.86 -15.03
N LYS A 218 11.34 14.35 -14.39
CA LYS A 218 12.48 13.56 -13.89
C LYS A 218 12.34 13.06 -12.46
N TYR A 219 11.35 13.55 -11.69
CA TYR A 219 11.20 13.23 -10.28
C TYR A 219 10.15 12.14 -9.99
N TYR A 220 9.83 11.34 -11.00
CA TYR A 220 9.01 10.13 -10.88
C TYR A 220 7.58 10.39 -10.35
N ILE A 221 7.04 11.59 -10.53
CA ILE A 221 5.63 11.90 -10.27
C ILE A 221 4.86 11.84 -11.58
N VAL A 222 3.64 11.30 -11.54
CA VAL A 222 2.75 11.26 -12.71
C VAL A 222 2.43 12.67 -13.22
N HIS A 223 2.37 12.83 -14.54
CA HIS A 223 2.09 14.11 -15.16
C HIS A 223 0.59 14.33 -15.37
N LEU A 224 0.02 15.33 -14.69
CA LEU A 224 -1.34 15.83 -14.95
C LEU A 224 -1.30 16.75 -16.17
N LYS A 225 -1.89 16.31 -17.29
CA LYS A 225 -1.93 17.09 -18.53
C LYS A 225 -2.94 18.23 -18.45
N ARG A 226 -4.14 17.93 -17.94
CA ARG A 226 -5.25 18.88 -17.75
C ARG A 226 -6.37 18.26 -16.93
N HIS A 227 -7.34 19.07 -16.52
CA HIS A 227 -8.56 18.62 -15.85
C HIS A 227 -9.78 19.38 -16.39
N PHE A 228 -10.96 18.76 -16.33
CA PHE A 228 -12.21 19.38 -16.79
C PHE A 228 -13.43 18.79 -16.08
N MET A 229 -14.56 19.48 -16.18
CA MET A 229 -15.85 18.98 -15.72
C MET A 229 -16.64 18.40 -16.88
N PHE A 230 -17.12 17.16 -16.74
CA PHE A 230 -17.96 16.52 -17.75
C PHE A 230 -19.11 15.78 -17.07
N ARG A 231 -20.35 16.16 -17.40
CA ARG A 231 -21.58 15.55 -16.84
C ARG A 231 -21.53 15.42 -15.31
N ASN A 232 -21.13 16.48 -14.62
CA ASN A 232 -20.97 16.56 -13.16
C ASN A 232 -19.83 15.72 -12.54
N HIS A 233 -18.96 15.12 -13.35
CA HIS A 233 -17.73 14.47 -12.88
C HIS A 233 -16.50 15.33 -13.14
N LEU A 234 -15.65 15.47 -12.12
CA LEU A 234 -14.30 15.98 -12.30
C LEU A 234 -13.46 14.90 -12.99
N CYS A 235 -12.87 15.26 -14.14
CA CYS A 235 -12.05 14.39 -14.95
C CYS A 235 -10.62 14.92 -14.98
N LEU A 236 -9.66 14.10 -14.56
CA LEU A 236 -8.22 14.42 -14.61
C LEU A 236 -7.58 13.59 -15.73
N VAL A 237 -6.87 14.26 -16.64
CA VAL A 237 -6.21 13.64 -17.80
C VAL A 237 -4.72 13.50 -17.52
N PHE A 238 -4.21 12.28 -17.58
CA PHE A 238 -2.82 11.94 -17.29
C PHE A 238 -2.12 11.31 -18.50
N GLU A 239 -0.79 11.27 -18.45
CA GLU A 239 -0.02 10.33 -19.27
C GLU A 239 -0.47 8.88 -19.05
N MET A 240 -0.48 8.06 -20.11
CA MET A 240 -0.74 6.62 -19.97
C MET A 240 0.44 5.91 -19.35
N LEU A 241 0.18 5.17 -18.28
CA LEU A 241 1.14 4.30 -17.62
C LEU A 241 0.76 2.83 -17.81
N SER A 242 1.61 1.93 -17.32
CA SER A 242 1.43 0.48 -17.39
C SER A 242 1.00 -0.09 -16.04
N TYR A 243 1.36 -1.33 -15.75
CA TYR A 243 0.98 -2.05 -14.54
C TYR A 243 1.52 -1.37 -13.28
N ASN A 244 0.75 -1.43 -12.19
CA ASN A 244 1.24 -1.10 -10.87
C ASN A 244 2.16 -2.21 -10.32
N LEU A 245 2.88 -1.92 -9.23
CA LEU A 245 3.82 -2.88 -8.66
C LEU A 245 3.13 -4.10 -8.00
N TYR A 246 1.86 -3.98 -7.59
CA TYR A 246 1.08 -5.14 -7.12
C TYR A 246 0.80 -6.14 -8.25
N ASP A 247 0.42 -5.64 -9.43
CA ASP A 247 0.26 -6.47 -10.63
C ASP A 247 1.59 -7.10 -11.06
N LEU A 248 2.70 -6.38 -10.91
CA LEU A 248 4.03 -6.95 -11.12
C LEU A 248 4.31 -8.10 -10.14
N LEU A 249 3.97 -7.95 -8.86
CA LEU A 249 4.09 -9.04 -7.88
C LEU A 249 3.22 -10.24 -8.25
N ARG A 250 1.98 -10.00 -8.68
CA ARG A 250 1.08 -11.06 -9.18
C ARG A 250 1.69 -11.81 -10.37
N ASN A 251 2.35 -11.10 -11.29
CA ASN A 251 3.06 -11.71 -12.42
C ASN A 251 4.26 -12.56 -12.01
N THR A 252 4.85 -12.32 -10.83
CA THR A 252 5.86 -13.21 -10.23
C THR A 252 5.24 -14.39 -9.46
N ASN A 253 3.93 -14.57 -9.52
CA ASN A 253 3.17 -15.50 -8.67
C ASN A 253 3.45 -15.26 -7.18
N PHE A 254 3.61 -14.00 -6.77
CA PHE A 254 3.97 -13.61 -5.40
C PHE A 254 5.28 -14.26 -4.90
N ARG A 255 6.24 -14.51 -5.80
CA ARG A 255 7.59 -14.96 -5.44
C ARG A 255 8.60 -13.82 -5.29
N GLY A 256 8.16 -12.60 -5.59
CA GLY A 256 8.94 -11.37 -5.51
C GLY A 256 9.85 -11.15 -6.72
N VAL A 257 10.26 -9.90 -6.92
CA VAL A 257 11.23 -9.52 -7.96
C VAL A 257 12.67 -9.70 -7.47
N SER A 258 13.65 -9.64 -8.37
CA SER A 258 15.07 -9.73 -7.99
C SER A 258 15.51 -8.56 -7.11
N LEU A 259 16.58 -8.77 -6.33
CA LEU A 259 17.15 -7.71 -5.49
C LEU A 259 17.66 -6.52 -6.32
N ASN A 260 18.18 -6.79 -7.52
CA ASN A 260 18.60 -5.77 -8.47
C ASN A 260 17.44 -4.89 -8.96
N LEU A 261 16.27 -5.47 -9.25
CA LEU A 261 15.10 -4.69 -9.63
C LEU A 261 14.52 -3.93 -8.43
N THR A 262 14.52 -4.54 -7.25
CA THR A 262 14.15 -3.88 -5.97
C THR A 262 15.03 -2.65 -5.72
N ARG A 263 16.35 -2.73 -5.99
CA ARG A 263 17.28 -1.60 -5.91
C ARG A 263 16.90 -0.46 -6.86
N LYS A 264 16.53 -0.77 -8.11
CA LYS A 264 16.09 0.24 -9.09
C LYS A 264 14.81 0.95 -8.64
N PHE A 265 13.85 0.22 -8.09
CA PHE A 265 12.64 0.84 -7.53
C PHE A 265 12.96 1.68 -6.30
N ALA A 266 13.77 1.18 -5.37
CA ALA A 266 14.18 1.91 -4.18
C ALA A 266 14.87 3.24 -4.52
N GLN A 267 15.76 3.25 -5.51
CA GLN A 267 16.47 4.47 -5.92
C GLN A 267 15.49 5.52 -6.47
N GLN A 268 14.61 5.13 -7.37
CA GLN A 268 13.61 6.04 -7.96
C GLN A 268 12.62 6.56 -6.90
N MET A 269 12.16 5.69 -6.00
CA MET A 269 11.28 6.09 -4.90
C MET A 269 11.96 7.06 -3.92
N CYS A 270 13.21 6.81 -3.54
CA CYS A 270 13.95 7.75 -2.70
C CYS A 270 14.17 9.11 -3.38
N THR A 271 14.43 9.13 -4.69
CA THR A 271 14.50 10.39 -5.46
C THR A 271 13.16 11.12 -5.50
N ALA A 272 12.05 10.40 -5.69
CA ALA A 272 10.72 10.98 -5.64
C ALA A 272 10.41 11.57 -4.26
N LEU A 273 10.70 10.84 -3.19
CA LEU A 273 10.53 11.34 -1.81
C LEU A 273 11.43 12.53 -1.50
N LEU A 274 12.65 12.57 -2.05
CA LEU A 274 13.53 13.74 -1.93
C LEU A 274 12.91 14.97 -2.60
N PHE A 275 12.31 14.79 -3.77
CA PHE A 275 11.58 15.86 -4.46
C PHE A 275 10.36 16.33 -3.65
N LEU A 276 9.52 15.42 -3.13
CA LEU A 276 8.37 15.80 -2.30
C LEU A 276 8.77 16.54 -1.02
N ALA A 277 9.99 16.29 -0.53
CA ALA A 277 10.56 16.94 0.65
C ALA A 277 11.19 18.31 0.40
N THR A 278 11.21 18.82 -0.84
CA THR A 278 11.68 20.18 -1.09
C THR A 278 10.81 21.19 -0.34
N PRO A 279 11.39 22.28 0.22
CA PRO A 279 10.65 23.23 1.04
C PRO A 279 9.44 23.85 0.33
N GLU A 280 9.52 24.07 -0.99
CA GLU A 280 8.46 24.63 -1.82
C GLU A 280 7.25 23.69 -1.93
N LEU A 281 7.46 22.39 -1.79
CA LEU A 281 6.42 21.37 -1.86
C LEU A 281 5.99 20.93 -0.46
N SER A 282 6.92 20.35 0.31
CA SER A 282 6.68 19.73 1.62
C SER A 282 5.44 18.82 1.61
N ILE A 283 5.33 17.96 0.60
CA ILE A 283 4.16 17.10 0.37
C ILE A 283 4.37 15.75 1.05
N ILE A 284 3.36 15.31 1.79
CA ILE A 284 3.24 13.96 2.33
C ILE A 284 2.22 13.22 1.46
N HIS A 285 2.60 12.09 0.86
CA HIS A 285 1.75 11.29 -0.01
C HIS A 285 0.62 10.59 0.78
N CYS A 286 0.92 10.14 2.00
CA CYS A 286 -0.05 9.57 2.94
C CYS A 286 -0.71 8.24 2.51
N ASP A 287 -0.50 7.72 1.30
CA ASP A 287 -1.02 6.41 0.88
C ASP A 287 -0.09 5.65 -0.10
N LEU A 288 1.22 5.62 0.19
CA LEU A 288 2.14 4.80 -0.60
C LEU A 288 1.89 3.30 -0.37
N LYS A 289 1.75 2.58 -1.47
CA LYS A 289 1.53 1.13 -1.57
C LYS A 289 1.86 0.65 -2.99
N PRO A 290 2.07 -0.65 -3.22
CA PRO A 290 2.43 -1.17 -4.55
C PRO A 290 1.44 -0.78 -5.66
N GLU A 291 0.15 -0.64 -5.35
CA GLU A 291 -0.90 -0.24 -6.29
C GLU A 291 -0.76 1.21 -6.78
N ASN A 292 -0.11 2.08 -5.99
CA ASN A 292 0.06 3.52 -6.29
C ASN A 292 1.45 3.84 -6.89
N ILE A 293 2.19 2.82 -7.31
CA ILE A 293 3.47 2.96 -8.00
C ILE A 293 3.35 2.21 -9.33
N LEU A 294 3.36 2.92 -10.45
CA LEU A 294 3.12 2.36 -11.77
C LEU A 294 4.39 2.36 -12.61
N LEU A 295 4.56 1.31 -13.41
CA LEU A 295 5.59 1.25 -14.43
C LEU A 295 5.23 2.18 -15.59
N CYS A 296 6.19 2.92 -16.13
CA CYS A 296 5.98 3.68 -17.36
C CYS A 296 5.82 2.74 -18.58
N ASN A 297 6.53 1.61 -18.57
CA ASN A 297 6.52 0.63 -19.64
C ASN A 297 6.62 -0.79 -19.06
N PRO A 298 5.84 -1.77 -19.56
CA PRO A 298 5.79 -3.11 -18.98
C PRO A 298 7.12 -3.88 -19.03
N LYS A 299 8.07 -3.47 -19.88
CA LYS A 299 9.38 -4.11 -20.06
C LYS A 299 10.54 -3.31 -19.46
N ARG A 300 10.27 -2.20 -18.78
CA ARG A 300 11.29 -1.31 -18.20
C ARG A 300 11.03 -1.12 -16.71
N SER A 301 12.05 -0.70 -15.98
CA SER A 301 11.95 -0.46 -14.52
C SER A 301 11.58 0.98 -14.15
N ALA A 302 11.35 1.85 -15.13
CA ALA A 302 10.97 3.24 -14.88
C ALA A 302 9.59 3.29 -14.23
N ILE A 303 9.45 4.04 -13.13
CA ILE A 303 8.21 4.15 -12.36
C ILE A 303 7.72 5.59 -12.23
N LYS A 304 6.42 5.75 -11.95
CA LYS A 304 5.79 6.98 -11.51
C LYS A 304 4.89 6.71 -10.30
N ILE A 305 4.89 7.63 -9.34
CA ILE A 305 3.94 7.65 -8.21
C ILE A 305 2.64 8.31 -8.68
N VAL A 306 1.51 7.74 -8.28
CA VAL A 306 0.14 8.22 -8.59
C VAL A 306 -0.71 8.36 -7.33
N ASP A 307 -1.88 8.97 -7.48
CA ASP A 307 -2.95 9.06 -6.46
C ASP A 307 -2.63 9.95 -5.26
N PHE A 308 -2.58 11.26 -5.50
CA PHE A 308 -2.34 12.28 -4.47
C PHE A 308 -3.63 12.75 -3.77
N GLY A 309 -4.73 12.00 -3.92
CA GLY A 309 -6.01 12.33 -3.29
C GLY A 309 -5.99 12.29 -1.76
N SER A 310 -5.10 11.51 -1.15
CA SER A 310 -4.95 11.45 0.32
C SER A 310 -3.83 12.35 0.85
N SER A 311 -3.11 13.03 -0.05
CA SER A 311 -1.91 13.79 0.26
C SER A 311 -2.23 15.10 0.98
N CYS A 312 -1.25 15.62 1.71
CA CYS A 312 -1.31 16.94 2.32
C CYS A 312 0.06 17.60 2.37
N GLN A 313 0.10 18.93 2.49
CA GLN A 313 1.36 19.64 2.76
C GLN A 313 1.63 19.69 4.27
N LEU A 314 2.91 19.71 4.64
CA LEU A 314 3.32 19.97 6.02
C LEU A 314 2.75 21.32 6.49
N GLY A 315 2.12 21.33 7.67
CA GLY A 315 1.41 22.51 8.19
C GLY A 315 -0.08 22.60 7.82
N GLN A 316 -0.54 21.87 6.80
CA GLN A 316 -1.95 21.77 6.40
C GLN A 316 -2.49 20.34 6.58
N ARG A 317 -2.18 19.73 7.74
CA ARG A 317 -2.56 18.35 8.07
C ARG A 317 -4.03 18.30 8.49
N ILE A 318 -4.86 17.57 7.73
CA ILE A 318 -6.32 17.50 7.94
C ILE A 318 -6.75 16.20 8.63
N TYR A 319 -6.06 15.09 8.37
CA TYR A 319 -6.56 13.74 8.70
C TYR A 319 -5.74 13.05 9.79
N GLN A 320 -6.42 12.39 10.73
CA GLN A 320 -5.77 11.55 11.75
C GLN A 320 -5.67 10.08 11.33
N TYR A 321 -6.57 9.60 10.46
CA TYR A 321 -6.57 8.24 9.94
C TYR A 321 -6.15 8.25 8.48
N ILE A 322 -4.88 7.93 8.24
CA ILE A 322 -4.23 7.95 6.91
C ILE A 322 -3.44 6.66 6.67
N GLN A 323 -2.87 6.49 5.48
CA GLN A 323 -2.11 5.32 5.00
C GLN A 323 -2.92 4.03 4.91
N SER A 324 -2.74 3.26 3.85
CA SER A 324 -3.20 1.87 3.81
C SER A 324 -2.53 1.05 4.92
N ARG A 325 -3.32 0.22 5.61
CA ARG A 325 -2.96 -0.35 6.93
C ARG A 325 -1.62 -1.07 6.95
N PHE A 326 -1.29 -1.85 5.92
CA PHE A 326 -0.04 -2.64 5.87
C PHE A 326 1.22 -1.77 5.81
N TYR A 327 1.07 -0.53 5.33
CA TYR A 327 2.15 0.45 5.11
C TYR A 327 2.08 1.62 6.11
N ARG A 328 1.19 1.53 7.10
CA ARG A 328 0.93 2.60 8.07
C ARG A 328 2.04 2.65 9.14
N SER A 329 2.52 3.85 9.43
CA SER A 329 3.62 4.05 10.37
C SER A 329 3.19 3.95 11.84
N PRO A 330 4.14 3.69 12.76
CA PRO A 330 3.88 3.59 14.20
C PRO A 330 3.25 4.87 14.76
N GLU A 331 3.76 6.04 14.40
CA GLU A 331 3.26 7.34 14.87
C GLU A 331 1.79 7.57 14.47
N VAL A 332 1.37 7.15 13.27
CA VAL A 332 -0.04 7.20 12.85
C VAL A 332 -0.89 6.20 13.64
N LEU A 333 -0.42 4.97 13.84
CA LEU A 333 -1.14 3.97 14.67
C LEU A 333 -1.31 4.44 16.11
N LEU A 334 -0.28 5.08 16.66
CA LEU A 334 -0.20 5.62 18.01
C LEU A 334 -0.92 6.97 18.18
N GLY A 335 -1.39 7.58 17.08
CA GLY A 335 -2.11 8.85 17.11
C GLY A 335 -1.22 10.05 17.45
N MET A 336 0.07 9.95 17.15
CA MET A 336 1.05 11.01 17.33
C MET A 336 1.05 11.97 16.14
N PRO A 337 1.62 13.19 16.29
CA PRO A 337 1.93 14.04 15.16
C PRO A 337 2.83 13.31 14.15
N TYR A 338 2.62 13.56 12.88
CA TYR A 338 3.36 12.94 11.78
C TYR A 338 3.82 13.98 10.76
N ASP A 339 4.83 13.62 9.97
CA ASP A 339 5.42 14.42 8.89
C ASP A 339 5.76 13.53 7.67
N LEU A 340 6.69 13.97 6.82
CA LEU A 340 7.10 13.24 5.61
C LEU A 340 7.72 11.87 5.91
N ALA A 341 8.19 11.62 7.15
CA ALA A 341 8.82 10.35 7.53
C ALA A 341 7.87 9.15 7.46
N ILE A 342 6.54 9.37 7.42
CA ILE A 342 5.57 8.27 7.28
C ILE A 342 5.69 7.57 5.92
N ASP A 343 6.05 8.31 4.88
CA ASP A 343 6.17 7.77 3.52
C ASP A 343 7.46 6.93 3.39
N MET A 344 8.50 7.28 4.14
CA MET A 344 9.71 6.46 4.23
C MET A 344 9.44 5.12 4.93
N TRP A 345 8.58 5.12 5.96
CA TRP A 345 8.13 3.87 6.58
C TRP A 345 7.38 2.99 5.57
N SER A 346 6.42 3.58 4.85
CA SER A 346 5.68 2.87 3.80
C SER A 346 6.62 2.28 2.75
N LEU A 347 7.63 3.04 2.31
CA LEU A 347 8.64 2.57 1.36
C LEU A 347 9.43 1.36 1.91
N GLY A 348 9.86 1.39 3.17
CA GLY A 348 10.52 0.25 3.80
C GLY A 348 9.67 -1.03 3.76
N CYS A 349 8.37 -0.92 4.04
CA CYS A 349 7.43 -2.04 3.92
C CYS A 349 7.29 -2.52 2.47
N ILE A 350 7.11 -1.60 1.52
CA ILE A 350 6.93 -1.90 0.09
C ILE A 350 8.16 -2.63 -0.45
N LEU A 351 9.38 -2.17 -0.16
CA LEU A 351 10.59 -2.78 -0.71
C LEU A 351 10.81 -4.22 -0.25
N VAL A 352 10.47 -4.54 1.01
CA VAL A 352 10.49 -5.93 1.49
C VAL A 352 9.43 -6.77 0.79
N GLU A 353 8.22 -6.24 0.63
CA GLU A 353 7.14 -6.92 -0.09
C GLU A 353 7.49 -7.18 -1.56
N MET A 354 8.09 -6.21 -2.24
CA MET A 354 8.53 -6.35 -3.63
C MET A 354 9.51 -7.51 -3.81
N HIS A 355 10.42 -7.70 -2.87
CA HIS A 355 11.44 -8.75 -2.98
C HIS A 355 10.97 -10.12 -2.46
N THR A 356 10.15 -10.15 -1.41
CA THR A 356 9.65 -11.39 -0.79
C THR A 356 8.42 -11.96 -1.49
N GLY A 357 7.59 -11.07 -2.07
CA GLY A 357 6.30 -11.38 -2.67
C GLY A 357 5.10 -11.20 -1.75
N GLU A 358 5.31 -10.90 -0.46
CA GLU A 358 4.25 -10.83 0.55
C GLU A 358 4.38 -9.58 1.44
N PRO A 359 3.27 -8.96 1.89
CA PRO A 359 3.32 -7.80 2.77
C PRO A 359 4.09 -8.10 4.07
N LEU A 360 5.03 -7.22 4.44
CA LEU A 360 5.86 -7.38 5.65
C LEU A 360 5.02 -7.45 6.93
N PHE A 361 4.01 -6.57 7.02
CA PHE A 361 3.10 -6.41 8.15
C PHE A 361 1.63 -6.48 7.69
N SER A 362 1.08 -7.68 7.57
CA SER A 362 -0.27 -7.97 7.08
C SER A 362 -1.35 -7.99 8.18
N GLY A 363 -1.55 -6.89 8.90
CA GLY A 363 -2.51 -6.83 10.02
C GLY A 363 -3.98 -6.74 9.58
N ALA A 364 -4.87 -7.54 10.16
CA ALA A 364 -6.32 -7.48 9.88
C ALA A 364 -7.00 -6.21 10.41
N ASN A 365 -6.46 -5.61 11.46
CA ASN A 365 -6.93 -4.37 12.10
C ASN A 365 -5.74 -3.64 12.75
N GLU A 366 -5.93 -2.45 13.34
CA GLU A 366 -4.82 -1.68 13.91
C GLU A 366 -4.06 -2.41 15.03
N VAL A 367 -4.76 -3.22 15.85
CA VAL A 367 -4.11 -3.96 16.94
C VAL A 367 -3.25 -5.08 16.38
N ASP A 368 -3.78 -5.82 15.41
CA ASP A 368 -3.04 -6.87 14.70
C ASP A 368 -1.83 -6.28 13.93
N GLN A 369 -2.00 -5.10 13.33
CA GLN A 369 -0.93 -4.38 12.65
C GLN A 369 0.22 -4.03 13.61
N MET A 370 -0.09 -3.42 14.76
CA MET A 370 0.93 -3.09 15.77
C MET A 370 1.64 -4.33 16.29
N ASN A 371 0.90 -5.41 16.60
CA ASN A 371 1.52 -6.66 17.06
C ASN A 371 2.50 -7.24 16.02
N LYS A 372 2.14 -7.26 14.73
CA LYS A 372 3.03 -7.74 13.66
C LYS A 372 4.29 -6.91 13.48
N ILE A 373 4.20 -5.60 13.70
CA ILE A 373 5.37 -4.71 13.72
C ILE A 373 6.28 -5.11 14.89
N VAL A 374 5.71 -5.27 16.08
CA VAL A 374 6.43 -5.66 17.30
C VAL A 374 7.10 -7.03 17.19
N GLU A 375 6.50 -8.01 16.50
CA GLU A 375 7.13 -9.31 16.24
C GLU A 375 8.51 -9.16 15.57
N VAL A 376 8.67 -8.16 14.69
CA VAL A 376 9.89 -7.95 13.90
C VAL A 376 10.85 -6.97 14.57
N LEU A 377 10.34 -5.84 15.07
CA LEU A 377 11.15 -4.71 15.54
C LEU A 377 11.26 -4.62 17.06
N GLY A 378 10.51 -5.43 17.82
CA GLY A 378 10.44 -5.32 19.27
C GLY A 378 9.49 -4.22 19.75
N ILE A 379 9.48 -3.95 21.05
CA ILE A 379 8.63 -2.92 21.65
C ILE A 379 9.13 -1.52 21.23
N PRO A 380 8.23 -0.59 20.85
CA PRO A 380 8.64 0.79 20.58
C PRO A 380 9.32 1.45 21.80
N PRO A 381 10.28 2.37 21.60
CA PRO A 381 10.95 3.05 22.70
C PRO A 381 9.99 3.73 23.69
N ALA A 382 10.30 3.66 24.99
CA ALA A 382 9.45 4.19 26.05
C ALA A 382 9.13 5.69 25.87
N HIS A 383 10.09 6.50 25.42
CA HIS A 383 9.89 7.93 25.20
C HIS A 383 8.83 8.23 24.11
N ILE A 384 8.62 7.33 23.14
CA ILE A 384 7.56 7.42 22.13
C ILE A 384 6.23 7.03 22.77
N LEU A 385 6.20 5.89 23.46
CA LEU A 385 4.98 5.34 24.07
C LEU A 385 4.41 6.26 25.17
N ASP A 386 5.29 6.93 25.92
CA ASP A 386 4.90 7.88 26.96
C ASP A 386 4.21 9.13 26.41
N GLN A 387 4.47 9.49 25.15
CA GLN A 387 3.87 10.65 24.47
C GLN A 387 2.69 10.25 23.57
N ALA A 388 2.48 8.96 23.32
CA ALA A 388 1.52 8.45 22.35
C ALA A 388 0.09 8.40 22.90
N PRO A 389 -0.87 9.18 22.34
CA PRO A 389 -2.26 9.20 22.83
C PRO A 389 -2.94 7.83 22.78
N LYS A 390 -2.62 7.01 21.78
CA LYS A 390 -3.18 5.66 21.61
C LYS A 390 -2.28 4.54 22.15
N ALA A 391 -1.23 4.83 22.92
CA ALA A 391 -0.33 3.79 23.45
C ALA A 391 -1.09 2.66 24.17
N ARG A 392 -2.02 3.02 25.07
CA ARG A 392 -2.83 2.09 25.87
C ARG A 392 -3.82 1.23 25.07
N LYS A 393 -3.99 1.52 23.77
CA LYS A 393 -4.74 0.65 22.86
C LYS A 393 -3.99 -0.66 22.60
N PHE A 394 -2.66 -0.60 22.58
CA PHE A 394 -1.80 -1.72 22.18
C PHE A 394 -0.91 -2.23 23.33
N PHE A 395 -0.47 -1.31 24.20
CA PHE A 395 0.52 -1.56 25.23
C PHE A 395 -0.03 -1.26 26.63
N GLU A 396 0.62 -1.81 27.65
CA GLU A 396 0.43 -1.48 29.05
C GLU A 396 1.77 -1.10 29.67
N LYS A 397 1.76 -0.10 30.56
CA LYS A 397 2.95 0.34 31.29
C LYS A 397 3.01 -0.40 32.62
N LEU A 398 4.13 -1.04 32.88
CA LEU A 398 4.39 -1.79 34.11
C LEU A 398 4.80 -0.86 35.27
N PRO A 399 4.76 -1.34 36.53
CA PRO A 399 5.15 -0.54 37.70
C PRO A 399 6.60 -0.06 37.68
N ASP A 400 7.50 -0.79 37.00
CA ASP A 400 8.91 -0.43 36.82
C ASP A 400 9.14 0.65 35.73
N GLY A 401 8.06 1.13 35.10
CA GLY A 401 8.10 2.14 34.04
C GLY A 401 8.32 1.59 32.63
N THR A 402 8.53 0.28 32.46
CA THR A 402 8.66 -0.36 31.14
C THR A 402 7.30 -0.56 30.48
N TRP A 403 7.29 -0.74 29.16
CA TRP A 403 6.08 -0.99 28.38
C TRP A 403 6.07 -2.41 27.82
N ASN A 404 4.91 -3.06 27.88
CA ASN A 404 4.68 -4.39 27.31
C ASN A 404 3.43 -4.43 26.45
N LEU A 405 3.35 -5.42 25.55
CA LEU A 405 2.13 -5.69 24.78
C LEU A 405 0.98 -6.10 25.71
N LYS A 406 -0.22 -5.56 25.47
CA LYS A 406 -1.42 -6.02 26.17
C LYS A 406 -1.73 -7.45 25.78
N LYS A 407 -1.99 -8.30 26.77
CA LYS A 407 -2.49 -9.66 26.53
C LYS A 407 -3.84 -9.60 25.82
N THR A 408 -3.98 -10.35 24.72
CA THR A 408 -5.26 -10.50 24.03
C THR A 408 -6.20 -11.34 24.90
N LYS A 409 -7.43 -10.86 25.13
CA LYS A 409 -8.42 -11.52 26.00
C LYS A 409 -8.82 -12.92 25.52
N ASP A 410 -8.62 -13.22 24.24
CA ASP A 410 -9.19 -14.41 23.60
C ASP A 410 -8.21 -15.58 23.42
N GLY A 411 -6.92 -15.44 23.76
CA GLY A 411 -5.93 -16.54 23.68
C GLY A 411 -5.74 -17.22 22.31
N LYS A 412 -6.49 -16.81 21.27
CA LYS A 412 -6.61 -17.50 19.98
C LYS A 412 -5.59 -17.10 18.92
N ARG A 413 -4.83 -16.01 19.15
CA ARG A 413 -3.77 -15.56 18.25
C ARG A 413 -2.48 -15.45 19.03
N GLU A 414 -1.60 -16.42 18.81
CA GLU A 414 -0.24 -16.41 19.32
C GLU A 414 0.62 -15.59 18.35
N TYR A 415 1.03 -14.41 18.80
CA TYR A 415 2.10 -13.65 18.16
C TYR A 415 3.44 -14.18 18.66
N LYS A 416 4.47 -14.16 17.81
CA LYS A 416 5.84 -14.41 18.25
C LYS A 416 6.26 -13.36 19.29
N PRO A 417 7.16 -13.70 20.24
CA PRO A 417 7.64 -12.71 21.20
C PRO A 417 8.27 -11.49 20.51
N PRO A 418 8.23 -10.29 21.13
CA PRO A 418 8.73 -9.06 20.54
C PRO A 418 10.15 -9.20 19.97
N GLY A 419 10.34 -8.78 18.71
CA GLY A 419 11.63 -8.74 18.03
C GLY A 419 12.22 -10.11 17.67
N THR A 420 11.47 -11.21 17.79
CA THR A 420 11.97 -12.56 17.48
C THR A 420 11.76 -12.98 16.03
N ARG A 421 10.81 -12.36 15.30
CA ARG A 421 10.63 -12.54 13.85
C ARG A 421 11.66 -11.68 13.10
N LYS A 422 12.94 -12.07 13.17
CA LYS A 422 14.05 -11.28 12.61
C LYS A 422 13.88 -11.00 11.11
N LEU A 423 14.01 -9.73 10.72
CA LEU A 423 14.05 -9.33 9.30
C LEU A 423 15.15 -10.08 8.52
N HIS A 424 16.26 -10.39 9.19
CA HIS A 424 17.34 -11.21 8.63
C HIS A 424 16.85 -12.56 8.07
N ASN A 425 15.92 -13.22 8.79
CA ASN A 425 15.35 -14.51 8.37
C ASN A 425 14.24 -14.32 7.32
N ILE A 426 13.45 -13.25 7.42
CA ILE A 426 12.43 -12.90 6.43
C ILE A 426 13.06 -12.72 5.04
N LEU A 427 14.19 -12.00 4.99
CA LEU A 427 14.94 -11.77 3.76
C LEU A 427 15.77 -13.00 3.33
N GLY A 428 15.98 -13.98 4.22
CA GLY A 428 16.82 -15.14 3.97
C GLY A 428 18.27 -14.76 3.66
N VAL A 429 18.83 -13.80 4.41
CA VAL A 429 20.13 -13.15 4.14
C VAL A 429 21.26 -14.17 3.90
N GLU A 430 21.30 -15.25 4.70
CA GLU A 430 22.32 -16.30 4.63
C GLU A 430 21.77 -17.64 4.09
N THR A 431 20.49 -17.68 3.71
CA THR A 431 19.77 -18.90 3.34
C THR A 431 19.27 -18.89 1.90
N GLY A 432 19.93 -18.13 1.03
CA GLY A 432 19.57 -18.05 -0.39
C GLY A 432 18.34 -17.19 -0.68
N GLY A 433 18.11 -16.12 0.08
CA GLY A 433 17.01 -15.18 -0.14
C GLY A 433 15.64 -15.69 0.34
N PRO A 434 14.54 -14.99 0.00
CA PRO A 434 13.20 -15.35 0.43
C PRO A 434 12.80 -16.78 0.04
N GLY A 435 12.56 -17.63 1.04
CA GLY A 435 12.26 -19.05 0.85
C GLY A 435 13.37 -19.86 0.17
N GLY A 436 14.62 -19.41 0.22
CA GLY A 436 15.77 -20.05 -0.43
C GLY A 436 15.76 -19.98 -1.95
N ARG A 437 14.84 -19.23 -2.55
CA ARG A 437 14.58 -19.22 -4.00
C ARG A 437 15.69 -18.56 -4.83
N ARG A 438 16.57 -17.79 -4.20
CA ARG A 438 17.67 -17.04 -4.83
C ARG A 438 19.02 -17.72 -4.67
N ALA A 439 19.06 -18.94 -4.13
CA ALA A 439 20.30 -19.69 -3.96
C ALA A 439 20.97 -19.91 -5.33
N GLY A 440 22.24 -19.51 -5.45
CA GLY A 440 23.02 -19.61 -6.70
C GLY A 440 22.69 -18.54 -7.75
N GLU A 441 21.72 -17.64 -7.53
CA GLU A 441 21.45 -16.53 -8.45
C GLU A 441 22.49 -15.40 -8.26
N SER A 442 22.99 -14.84 -9.36
CA SER A 442 23.85 -13.66 -9.31
C SER A 442 23.09 -12.42 -8.77
N GLY A 443 23.81 -11.49 -8.16
CA GLY A 443 23.23 -10.26 -7.58
C GLY A 443 22.39 -10.47 -6.31
N HIS A 444 22.53 -11.63 -5.66
CA HIS A 444 21.85 -11.99 -4.40
C HIS A 444 22.86 -12.50 -3.36
N THR A 445 24.01 -11.86 -3.25
CA THR A 445 25.04 -12.25 -2.28
C THR A 445 24.60 -11.92 -0.85
N VAL A 446 25.18 -12.60 0.14
CA VAL A 446 24.98 -12.26 1.56
C VAL A 446 25.32 -10.78 1.83
N ALA A 447 26.39 -10.27 1.21
CA ALA A 447 26.78 -8.86 1.33
C ALA A 447 25.72 -7.90 0.77
N ASP A 448 25.08 -8.22 -0.34
CA ASP A 448 23.99 -7.41 -0.90
C ASP A 448 22.77 -7.41 0.02
N TYR A 449 22.41 -8.57 0.56
CA TYR A 449 21.33 -8.68 1.52
C TYR A 449 21.61 -7.95 2.84
N LEU A 450 22.85 -7.96 3.34
CA LEU A 450 23.22 -7.21 4.53
C LEU A 450 23.05 -5.70 4.32
N LYS A 451 23.46 -5.17 3.16
CA LYS A 451 23.23 -3.76 2.79
C LYS A 451 21.73 -3.44 2.65
N PHE A 452 20.96 -4.34 2.04
CA PHE A 452 19.52 -4.16 1.90
C PHE A 452 18.82 -4.15 3.26
N LYS A 453 19.14 -5.13 4.12
CA LYS A 453 18.63 -5.23 5.50
C LYS A 453 18.93 -3.96 6.29
N ASP A 454 20.16 -3.45 6.23
CA ASP A 454 20.55 -2.22 6.94
C ASP A 454 19.70 -1.02 6.50
N LEU A 455 19.56 -0.81 5.18
CA LEU A 455 18.71 0.26 4.64
C LEU A 455 17.26 0.15 5.13
N ILE A 456 16.67 -1.05 5.06
CA ILE A 456 15.29 -1.29 5.49
C ILE A 456 15.11 -1.02 6.99
N LEU A 457 16.04 -1.46 7.85
CA LEU A 457 15.94 -1.18 9.28
C LEU A 457 16.02 0.31 9.60
N ARG A 458 16.81 1.09 8.84
CA ARG A 458 16.83 2.55 8.96
C ARG A 458 15.55 3.23 8.46
N MET A 459 14.89 2.65 7.44
CA MET A 459 13.55 3.10 6.97
C MET A 459 12.45 2.75 7.98
N LEU A 460 12.61 1.66 8.73
CA LEU A 460 11.67 1.16 9.73
C LEU A 460 12.04 1.57 11.17
N ASP A 461 12.84 2.63 11.33
CA ASP A 461 13.07 3.19 12.66
C ASP A 461 11.74 3.65 13.28
N TYR A 462 11.53 3.32 14.55
CA TYR A 462 10.34 3.72 15.30
C TYR A 462 10.30 5.23 15.49
N ASP A 463 11.43 5.88 15.75
CA ASP A 463 11.46 7.33 15.94
C ASP A 463 11.48 8.02 14.56
N PRO A 464 10.41 8.74 14.18
CA PRO A 464 10.36 9.45 12.91
C PRO A 464 11.46 10.51 12.77
N LYS A 465 12.06 10.98 13.87
CA LYS A 465 13.14 11.98 13.86
C LYS A 465 14.49 11.38 13.44
N THR A 466 14.73 10.10 13.70
CA THR A 466 15.98 9.41 13.36
C THR A 466 15.84 8.47 12.17
N ARG A 467 14.60 8.16 11.76
CA ARG A 467 14.30 7.45 10.52
C ARG A 467 15.02 8.09 9.34
N ILE A 468 15.66 7.27 8.50
CA ILE A 468 16.52 7.76 7.43
C ILE A 468 15.75 8.68 6.46
N GLN A 469 16.29 9.85 6.19
CA GLN A 469 15.69 10.79 5.24
C GLN A 469 16.10 10.45 3.80
N PRO A 470 15.31 10.85 2.78
CA PRO A 470 15.56 10.49 1.37
C PRO A 470 16.97 10.80 0.88
N TYR A 471 17.53 11.95 1.27
CA TYR A 471 18.90 12.36 0.91
C TYR A 471 19.94 11.32 1.37
N TYR A 472 19.92 10.94 2.64
CA TYR A 472 20.86 9.95 3.19
C TYR A 472 20.58 8.53 2.69
N ALA A 473 19.31 8.20 2.40
CA ALA A 473 18.95 6.92 1.80
C ALA A 473 19.62 6.74 0.43
N LEU A 474 19.61 7.76 -0.44
CA LEU A 474 20.27 7.72 -1.75
C LEU A 474 21.79 7.53 -1.67
N GLN A 475 22.41 7.94 -0.56
CA GLN A 475 23.86 7.76 -0.31
C GLN A 475 24.21 6.40 0.30
N HIS A 476 23.20 5.59 0.65
CA HIS A 476 23.39 4.32 1.32
C HIS A 476 24.21 3.33 0.46
N SER A 477 25.02 2.49 1.11
CA SER A 477 25.90 1.51 0.45
C SER A 477 25.16 0.49 -0.43
N PHE A 478 23.85 0.33 -0.23
CA PHE A 478 22.97 -0.49 -1.07
C PHE A 478 22.90 -0.01 -2.52
N PHE A 479 23.09 1.30 -2.77
CA PHE A 479 23.09 1.89 -4.11
C PHE A 479 24.48 2.00 -4.74
N LYS A 480 25.55 1.79 -3.97
CA LYS A 480 26.92 1.80 -4.53
C LYS A 480 27.11 0.63 -5.49
N LYS A 481 27.68 0.91 -6.66
CA LYS A 481 28.07 -0.11 -7.64
C LYS A 481 28.99 -1.14 -6.97
N THR A 482 28.58 -2.40 -6.97
CA THR A 482 29.45 -3.53 -6.61
C THR A 482 30.36 -3.82 -7.80
N ALA A 483 31.64 -4.11 -7.56
CA ALA A 483 32.66 -4.29 -8.60
C ALA A 483 32.36 -5.42 -9.62
N ASP A 484 31.38 -6.29 -9.33
CA ASP A 484 30.95 -7.40 -10.19
C ASP A 484 29.96 -6.94 -11.31
N GLU A 485 30.26 -5.84 -11.99
CA GLU A 485 29.47 -5.34 -13.14
C GLU A 485 29.77 -6.14 -14.42
N GLY A 486 29.25 -7.36 -14.48
CA GLY A 486 29.03 -8.11 -15.71
C GLY A 486 27.62 -7.94 -16.29
N THR A 487 26.93 -6.82 -16.07
CA THR A 487 25.65 -6.53 -16.75
C THR A 487 25.45 -5.03 -17.00
N ASN A 488 25.79 -4.60 -18.22
CA ASN A 488 25.39 -3.38 -18.94
C ASN A 488 24.63 -2.33 -18.13
N THR A 489 25.34 -1.52 -17.35
CA THR A 489 24.90 -0.18 -16.99
C THR A 489 25.38 0.80 -18.06
N SER A 490 24.65 0.92 -19.16
CA SER A 490 24.67 2.16 -19.93
C SER A 490 23.70 3.14 -19.28
N ASN A 491 24.25 4.25 -18.79
CA ASN A 491 23.48 5.44 -18.42
C ASN A 491 22.65 5.85 -19.64
N SER A 492 21.34 5.59 -19.61
CA SER A 492 20.41 6.23 -20.54
C SER A 492 20.03 7.57 -19.93
N VAL A 493 20.86 8.58 -20.22
CA VAL A 493 20.37 9.97 -20.26
C VAL A 493 19.32 9.99 -21.37
N SER A 494 18.10 10.34 -20.99
CA SER A 494 16.96 10.44 -21.89
C SER A 494 17.13 11.59 -22.87
N THR A 495 17.66 11.31 -24.06
CA THR A 495 17.39 12.13 -25.24
C THR A 495 16.28 11.45 -26.05
N SER A 496 15.12 12.10 -26.11
CA SER A 496 13.97 11.65 -26.91
C SER A 496 14.30 11.59 -28.41
N PRO A 497 13.66 10.70 -29.19
CA PRO A 497 13.93 10.54 -30.61
C PRO A 497 13.21 11.63 -31.42
N ALA A 498 13.98 12.39 -32.21
CA ALA A 498 13.44 13.28 -33.22
C ALA A 498 13.57 12.60 -34.60
N MET A 499 12.41 12.47 -35.27
CA MET A 499 12.19 12.40 -36.72
C MET A 499 13.30 11.78 -37.59
N GLU A 500 13.09 10.53 -38.02
CA GLU A 500 13.70 10.04 -39.27
C GLU A 500 12.75 10.38 -40.44
N GLN A 501 13.14 11.41 -41.20
CA GLN A 501 12.77 11.54 -42.61
C GLN A 501 13.82 10.82 -43.46
N SER A 502 13.33 10.04 -44.41
CA SER A 502 14.02 9.41 -45.52
C SER A 502 14.95 10.36 -46.30
N GLN A 503 16.18 9.91 -46.64
CA GLN A 503 16.64 9.73 -48.03
C GLN A 503 18.14 9.33 -48.15
N SER A 504 18.35 8.19 -48.83
CA SER A 504 19.38 7.83 -49.83
C SER A 504 20.85 8.27 -49.71
N SER A 505 21.71 7.25 -49.53
CA SER A 505 22.91 6.87 -50.31
C SER A 505 23.89 7.94 -50.83
N GLY A 506 25.17 7.80 -50.43
CA GLY A 506 26.33 8.35 -51.12
C GLY A 506 27.65 7.84 -50.51
N THR A 507 28.49 7.27 -51.38
CA THR A 507 29.66 6.41 -51.10
C THR A 507 30.98 7.18 -50.99
N THR A 508 32.05 6.53 -50.48
CA THR A 508 33.52 6.81 -50.67
C THR A 508 34.13 8.01 -49.93
N SER A 509 35.41 8.08 -49.54
CA SER A 509 36.53 7.15 -49.31
C SER A 509 37.69 7.99 -48.73
N SER A 510 38.45 7.41 -47.81
CA SER A 510 39.89 7.60 -47.51
C SER A 510 40.63 8.88 -47.93
N THR A 511 41.36 9.51 -46.99
CA THR A 511 42.84 9.64 -47.10
C THR A 511 43.51 10.04 -45.78
N SER A 512 44.61 9.36 -45.52
CA SER A 512 45.63 9.58 -44.50
C SER A 512 46.62 10.68 -44.90
N SER A 513 47.16 11.43 -43.94
CA SER A 513 48.62 11.59 -43.79
C SER A 513 49.01 12.33 -42.50
N SER A 514 50.08 11.80 -41.93
CA SER A 514 50.85 12.16 -40.75
C SER A 514 51.78 13.36 -40.97
N SER A 515 52.14 14.09 -39.91
CA SER A 515 53.56 14.28 -39.49
C SER A 515 53.72 15.21 -38.28
N GLY A 516 54.53 14.74 -37.31
CA GLY A 516 55.50 15.43 -36.42
C GLY A 516 55.10 16.71 -35.66
N ALA A 517 55.68 17.08 -34.52
CA ALA A 517 56.59 16.48 -33.55
C ALA A 517 56.81 17.55 -32.46
N SER A 518 56.86 17.12 -31.19
CA SER A 518 57.69 17.67 -30.09
C SER A 518 57.58 19.15 -29.65
N ALA A 519 57.12 19.40 -28.42
CA ALA A 519 57.98 19.72 -27.26
C ALA A 519 57.26 20.52 -26.14
N ILE A 520 57.21 19.91 -24.95
CA ILE A 520 57.57 20.46 -23.62
C ILE A 520 57.06 21.87 -23.25
N SER A 521 56.16 21.94 -22.25
CA SER A 521 56.32 22.77 -21.03
C SER A 521 55.08 22.67 -20.13
N CYS A 522 55.27 22.13 -18.92
CA CYS A 522 54.46 22.41 -17.72
C CYS A 522 55.16 23.57 -16.96
N PRO A 523 54.44 24.48 -16.27
CA PRO A 523 53.95 24.13 -14.94
C PRO A 523 52.59 24.74 -14.51
N SER A 524 51.89 23.96 -13.66
CA SER A 524 51.19 24.35 -12.42
C SER A 524 50.76 25.81 -12.24
N TRP A 525 49.48 26.06 -11.91
CA TRP A 525 49.10 26.75 -10.66
C TRP A 525 47.67 26.38 -10.21
N LEU A 526 47.53 26.40 -8.89
CA LEU A 526 46.46 25.94 -8.00
C LEU A 526 45.53 27.11 -7.59
N VAL A 527 44.48 26.79 -6.81
CA VAL A 527 43.68 27.65 -5.87
C VAL A 527 42.41 28.30 -6.48
N ARG A 528 41.23 27.69 -6.25
CA ARG A 528 40.20 27.98 -5.20
C ARG A 528 39.53 29.36 -5.27
N HIS A 529 38.21 29.35 -5.45
CA HIS A 529 37.26 29.70 -4.40
C HIS A 529 35.98 28.88 -4.52
#